data_AF-A0A9D8C7H5-F1
#
_entry.id   AF-A0A9D8C7H5-F1
#
_cell.length_a   1.000
_cell.length_b   1.000
_cell.length_c   1.000
_cell.angle_alpha   90.00
_cell.angle_beta   90.00
_cell.angle_gamma   90.00
#
_symmetry.space_group_name_H-M   'P 1'
#
loop_
_entity.id
_entity.type
_entity.pdbx_description
1 polymer ?
#
loop_
_entity_poly.entity_id
_entity_poly.type
_entity_poly.pdbx_seq_one_letter_code
_entity_poly.pdbx_strand_id
1 'polypeptide(L)'
;MGFAAFMTGQAVAMGWKPARLAALYALLLTLADRFLAFALFGGELLSASGLGIAYLALGGIALASWRLTHVARMIGQYPWLYERDGAWRYRSRG
;
A
#
# COMPACT_ATOMS: atom_id res chain seq x y z
N MET A 1 -5.23 -3.03 -11.71
CA MET A 1 -4.35 -3.36 -10.55
C MET A 1 -4.48 -2.44 -9.32
N GLY A 2 -5.14 -1.27 -9.41
CA GLY A 2 -5.27 -0.36 -8.24
C GLY A 2 -6.01 -0.94 -7.02
N PHE A 3 -7.11 -1.67 -7.23
CA PHE A 3 -7.83 -2.34 -6.13
C PHE A 3 -6.98 -3.42 -5.46
N ALA A 4 -6.19 -4.17 -6.24
CA ALA A 4 -5.24 -5.15 -5.69
C ALA A 4 -4.19 -4.45 -4.81
N ALA A 5 -3.63 -3.31 -5.24
CA ALA A 5 -2.69 -2.53 -4.43
C ALA A 5 -3.32 -2.08 -3.09
N PHE A 6 -4.58 -1.63 -3.15
CA PHE A 6 -5.33 -1.24 -1.95
C PHE A 6 -5.47 -2.41 -0.98
N MET A 7 -5.97 -3.57 -1.46
CA MET A 7 -6.12 -4.78 -0.64
C MET A 7 -4.79 -5.28 -0.08
N THR A 8 -3.70 -5.22 -0.87
CA THR A 8 -2.36 -5.60 -0.42
C THR A 8 -1.90 -4.73 0.74
N GLY A 9 -2.03 -3.40 0.63
CA GLY A 9 -1.67 -2.50 1.71
C GLY A 9 -2.50 -2.73 2.98
N GLN A 10 -3.80 -2.98 2.83
CA GLN A 10 -4.66 -3.36 3.96
C GLN A 10 -4.25 -4.68 4.58
N ALA A 11 -3.97 -5.72 3.80
CA ALA A 11 -3.54 -7.04 4.27
C ALA A 11 -2.23 -6.99 5.07
N VAL A 12 -1.25 -6.21 4.58
CA VAL A 12 0.02 -6.01 5.29
C VAL A 12 -0.20 -5.29 6.61
N ALA A 13 -1.00 -4.22 6.61
CA ALA A 13 -1.36 -3.52 7.83
C ALA A 13 -2.14 -4.45 8.77
N MET A 14 -2.97 -5.34 8.21
CA MET A 14 -3.74 -6.37 8.92
C MET A 14 -2.85 -7.47 9.54
N GLY A 15 -1.64 -7.64 9.06
CA GLY A 15 -0.65 -8.54 9.65
C GLY A 15 0.24 -7.88 10.72
N TRP A 16 0.01 -6.61 11.08
CA TRP A 16 0.93 -5.78 11.89
C TRP A 16 2.33 -5.69 11.26
N LYS A 17 2.40 -5.88 9.93
CA LYS A 17 3.65 -5.88 9.19
C LYS A 17 4.06 -4.45 8.83
N PRO A 18 5.38 -4.18 8.70
CA PRO A 18 5.87 -2.84 8.44
C PRO A 18 5.49 -2.33 7.04
N ALA A 19 5.38 -1.01 6.90
CA ALA A 19 5.07 -0.33 5.62
C ALA A 19 6.03 -0.70 4.48
N ARG A 20 7.29 -1.01 4.81
CA ARG A 20 8.30 -1.47 3.84
C ARG A 20 7.84 -2.72 3.09
N LEU A 21 7.12 -3.62 3.76
CA LEU A 21 6.60 -4.82 3.12
C LEU A 21 5.44 -4.49 2.16
N ALA A 22 4.60 -3.51 2.49
CA ALA A 22 3.56 -3.03 1.57
C ALA A 22 4.18 -2.39 0.32
N ALA A 23 5.24 -1.60 0.49
CA ALA A 23 5.99 -1.01 -0.63
C ALA A 23 6.66 -2.09 -1.51
N LEU A 24 7.20 -3.15 -0.91
CA LEU A 24 7.78 -4.27 -1.65
C LEU A 24 6.72 -5.05 -2.44
N TYR A 25 5.57 -5.34 -1.83
CA TYR A 25 4.48 -6.02 -2.53
C TYR A 25 3.86 -5.16 -3.64
N ALA A 26 3.79 -3.83 -3.46
CA ALA A 26 3.40 -2.94 -4.55
C ALA A 26 4.39 -2.97 -5.72
N LEU A 27 5.69 -3.19 -5.47
CA LEU A 27 6.69 -3.34 -6.53
C LEU A 27 6.44 -4.61 -7.33
N LEU A 28 6.24 -5.74 -6.64
CA LEU A 28 5.85 -7.02 -7.26
C LEU A 28 4.57 -6.89 -8.09
N LEU A 29 3.57 -6.20 -7.55
CA LEU A 29 2.31 -5.96 -8.25
C LEU A 29 2.50 -5.09 -9.50
N THR A 30 3.41 -4.11 -9.45
CA THR A 30 3.77 -3.27 -10.60
C THR A 30 4.45 -4.09 -11.69
N LEU A 31 5.36 -4.99 -11.32
CA LEU A 31 6.00 -5.90 -12.26
C LEU A 31 4.98 -6.82 -12.93
N ALA A 32 4.01 -7.34 -12.16
CA ALA A 32 2.92 -8.14 -12.70
C ALA A 32 2.04 -7.32 -13.67
N ASP A 33 1.66 -6.09 -13.30
CA ASP A 33 0.90 -5.18 -14.17
C ASP A 33 1.61 -4.94 -15.51
N ARG A 34 2.92 -4.64 -15.48
CA ARG A 34 3.74 -4.45 -16.69
C ARG A 34 3.86 -5.73 -17.52
N PHE A 35 4.06 -6.87 -16.86
CA PHE A 35 4.12 -8.16 -17.55
C PHE A 35 2.82 -8.46 -18.29
N LEU A 36 1.66 -8.23 -17.66
CA LEU A 36 0.37 -8.38 -18.32
C LEU A 36 0.22 -7.38 -19.47
N ALA A 37 0.65 -6.13 -19.29
CA ALA A 37 0.56 -5.12 -20.35
C ALA A 37 1.38 -5.50 -21.59
N PHE A 38 2.59 -6.01 -21.40
CA PHE A 38 3.41 -6.54 -22.49
C PHE A 38 2.78 -7.79 -23.13
N ALA A 39 2.36 -8.77 -22.31
CA ALA A 39 1.85 -10.04 -22.81
C ALA A 39 0.53 -9.89 -23.59
N LEU A 40 -0.36 -8.99 -23.15
CA LEU A 40 -1.68 -8.80 -23.77
C LEU A 40 -1.67 -7.76 -24.90
N PHE A 41 -0.87 -6.70 -24.77
CA PHE A 41 -0.93 -5.55 -25.68
C PHE A 41 0.37 -5.30 -26.45
N GLY A 42 1.39 -6.13 -26.27
CA GLY A 42 2.69 -5.97 -26.94
C GLY A 42 3.46 -4.70 -26.53
N GLY A 43 3.07 -4.07 -25.42
CA GLY A 43 3.69 -2.82 -24.96
C GLY A 43 5.09 -3.03 -24.37
N GLU A 44 5.96 -2.02 -24.43
CA GLU A 44 7.34 -2.13 -23.97
C GLU A 44 7.45 -2.50 -22.48
N LEU A 45 8.15 -3.60 -22.18
CA LEU A 45 8.19 -4.22 -20.86
C LEU A 45 9.00 -3.42 -19.82
N LEU A 46 10.10 -2.80 -20.24
CA LEU A 46 11.11 -2.18 -19.37
C LEU A 46 11.34 -0.69 -19.68
N SER A 47 10.26 0.05 -19.94
CA SER A 47 10.35 1.51 -19.91
C SER A 47 10.56 1.99 -18.47
N ALA A 48 11.74 2.54 -18.16
CA ALA A 48 12.09 2.99 -16.81
C ALA A 48 11.11 4.06 -16.28
N SER A 49 10.65 4.97 -17.16
CA SER A 49 9.64 5.99 -16.82
C SER A 49 8.27 5.35 -16.58
N GLY A 50 7.85 4.41 -17.43
CA GLY A 50 6.59 3.68 -17.27
C GLY A 50 6.53 2.86 -15.99
N LEU A 51 7.63 2.19 -15.64
CA LEU A 51 7.75 1.43 -14.39
C LEU A 51 7.71 2.35 -13.17
N GLY A 52 8.44 3.46 -13.20
CA GLY A 52 8.46 4.44 -12.12
C GLY A 52 7.09 5.03 -11.83
N ILE A 53 6.36 5.47 -12.87
CA ILE A 53 5.02 6.05 -12.71
C ILE A 53 4.03 5.00 -12.18
N ALA A 54 4.05 3.79 -12.73
CA ALA A 54 3.17 2.71 -12.29
C ALA A 54 3.43 2.32 -10.83
N TYR A 55 4.70 2.24 -10.44
CA TYR A 55 5.09 1.95 -9.07
C TYR A 55 4.68 3.07 -8.11
N LEU A 56 4.85 4.34 -8.48
CA LEU A 56 4.42 5.46 -7.65
C LEU A 56 2.90 5.45 -7.46
N ALA A 57 2.14 5.15 -8.51
CA ALA A 57 0.69 5.04 -8.43
C ALA A 57 0.25 3.88 -7.52
N LEU A 58 0.71 2.65 -7.78
CA LEU A 58 0.31 1.47 -7.01
C LEU A 58 0.89 1.48 -5.59
N GLY A 59 2.15 1.89 -5.43
CA GLY A 59 2.82 2.06 -4.15
C GLY A 59 2.17 3.14 -3.30
N GLY A 60 1.79 4.28 -3.89
CA GLY A 60 1.03 5.32 -3.20
C GLY A 60 -0.30 4.80 -2.65
N ILE A 61 -1.06 4.06 -3.47
CA ILE A 61 -2.32 3.43 -3.04
C ILE A 61 -2.08 2.42 -1.91
N ALA A 62 -1.09 1.54 -2.05
CA ALA A 62 -0.78 0.51 -1.05
C ALA A 62 -0.30 1.11 0.29
N LEU A 63 0.52 2.16 0.26
CA LEU A 63 0.99 2.85 1.46
C LEU A 63 -0.13 3.66 2.12
N ALA A 64 -0.98 4.29 1.33
CA ALA A 64 -2.17 4.98 1.81
C ALA A 64 -3.10 4.02 2.55
N SER A 65 -3.46 2.91 1.91
CA SER A 65 -4.35 1.91 2.51
C SER A 65 -3.72 1.24 3.74
N TRP A 66 -2.41 0.97 3.70
CA TRP A 66 -1.66 0.46 4.85
C TRP A 66 -1.75 1.42 6.03
N ARG A 67 -1.52 2.73 5.82
CA ARG A 67 -1.50 3.72 6.91
C ARG A 67 -2.87 3.89 7.53
N LEU A 68 -3.92 4.04 6.72
CA LEU A 68 -5.30 4.16 7.21
C LEU A 68 -5.70 2.94 8.07
N THR A 69 -5.38 1.74 7.57
CA THR A 69 -5.67 0.49 8.28
C THR A 69 -4.87 0.40 9.57
N HIS A 70 -3.56 0.66 9.53
CA HIS A 70 -2.70 0.61 10.72
C HIS A 70 -3.17 1.57 11.82
N VAL A 71 -3.57 2.79 11.47
CA VAL A 71 -4.13 3.76 12.42
C VAL A 71 -5.41 3.23 13.06
N ALA A 72 -6.34 2.72 12.27
CA ALA A 72 -7.58 2.14 12.78
C ALA A 72 -7.31 0.98 13.75
N ARG A 73 -6.28 0.17 13.47
CA ARG A 73 -5.90 -0.95 14.35
C ARG A 73 -5.21 -0.52 15.62
N MET A 74 -4.35 0.49 15.58
CA MET A 74 -3.75 1.06 16.79
C MET A 74 -4.82 1.58 17.74
N ILE A 75 -5.82 2.30 17.22
CA ILE A 75 -6.91 2.84 18.03
C ILE A 75 -7.83 1.73 18.55
N GLY A 76 -8.17 0.76 17.70
CA GLY A 76 -9.09 -0.34 18.08
C GLY A 76 -8.47 -1.35 19.06
N GLN A 77 -7.18 -1.68 18.90
CA GLN A 77 -6.49 -2.66 19.74
C GLN A 77 -5.94 -2.05 21.03
N TYR A 78 -5.52 -0.78 20.99
CA TYR A 78 -4.92 -0.08 22.13
C TYR A 78 -5.69 1.21 22.50
N PRO A 79 -7.01 1.15 22.74
CA PRO A 79 -7.82 2.34 23.02
C PRO A 79 -7.47 3.03 24.34
N TRP A 80 -6.79 2.33 25.26
CA TRP A 80 -6.30 2.92 26.50
C TRP A 80 -5.04 3.77 26.32
N LEU A 81 -4.24 3.50 25.27
CA LEU A 81 -2.97 4.17 25.00
C LEU A 81 -3.08 5.21 23.89
N TYR A 82 -3.99 5.02 22.93
CA TYR A 82 -4.10 5.87 21.75
C TYR A 82 -5.53 6.35 21.48
N GLU A 83 -5.66 7.60 21.06
CA GLU A 83 -6.89 8.22 20.58
C GLU A 83 -6.77 8.67 19.12
N ARG A 84 -7.90 8.90 18.46
CA ARG A 84 -7.93 9.26 17.04
C ARG A 84 -7.60 10.74 16.84
N ASP A 85 -6.54 11.04 16.09
CA ASP A 85 -6.13 12.39 15.71
C ASP A 85 -6.27 12.58 14.18
N GLY A 86 -7.45 12.25 13.66
CA GLY A 86 -7.76 12.25 12.23
C GLY A 86 -7.67 10.87 11.56
N ALA A 87 -7.77 10.84 10.22
CA ALA A 87 -7.75 9.58 9.45
C ALA A 87 -6.35 8.95 9.36
N TRP A 88 -5.31 9.77 9.45
CA TRP A 88 -3.91 9.36 9.18
C TRP A 88 -3.04 9.31 10.43
N ARG A 89 -3.56 9.74 11.58
CA ARG A 89 -2.80 9.87 12.81
C ARG A 89 -3.63 9.40 14.00
N TYR A 90 -2.91 8.94 15.00
CA TYR A 90 -3.40 8.69 16.34
C TYR A 90 -2.47 9.41 17.31
N ARG A 91 -3.00 9.82 18.46
CA ARG A 91 -2.27 10.51 19.52
C ARG A 91 -2.19 9.62 20.75
N SER A 92 -1.11 9.73 21.52
CA SER A 92 -1.03 9.09 22.83
C SER A 92 -2.06 9.71 23.77
N ARG A 93 -2.86 8.88 24.41
CA ARG A 93 -3.82 9.31 25.42
C ARG A 93 -3.04 9.61 26.71
N GLY A 94 -2.81 10.88 27.00
CA GLY A 94 -2.05 11.39 28.14
C GLY A 94 -2.16 12.89 28.25
#